data_AF-A0A956LP54-F1
#
_entry.id   AF-A0A956LP54-F1
#
_cell.length_a   1.000
_cell.length_b   1.000
_cell.length_c   1.000
_cell.angle_alpha   90.00
_cell.angle_beta   90.00
_cell.angle_gamma   90.00
#
_symmetry.space_group_name_H-M   'P 1'
#
loop_
_entity.id
_entity.type
_entity.pdbx_description
1 polymer ?
#
loop_
_entity_poly.entity_id
_entity_poly.type
_entity_poly.pdbx_seq_one_letter_code
_entity_poly.pdbx_strand_id
1 'polypeptide(L)'
;MANLAELHDAPKVDLSISAPLQEVLARCEQIHSDDKQAERRKKIVLVVGITGAIVLFFITMFAFESPFVFMGVFFLGFIGVMLLYQRVGAADIEDRKLEVVDSVLRALGPELRSNRPVKVDVDFSAYTHSDGNHEWLKLELGLQDGTAVRVQGVTSFKRKTRAKRKYTKIKDKLIDRLIVTLSPPKGRAFDPQAKLRANQRVGGLRVRRWSVKPRAARVEFETGRMMRVRGRGGWTGVGLEGQLDGQSTLLGIMASYRMLAASNRGAA
;
A
#
# COMPACT_ATOMS: atom_id res chain seq x y z
N MET A 1 -20.59 24.09 10.54
CA MET A 1 -19.76 22.88 10.65
C MET A 1 -19.73 22.23 9.28
N ALA A 2 -18.73 22.56 8.45
CA ALA A 2 -18.61 21.98 7.12
C ALA A 2 -18.32 20.48 7.24
N ASN A 3 -19.04 19.66 6.48
CA ASN A 3 -18.82 18.22 6.43
C ASN A 3 -17.41 17.96 5.89
N LEU A 4 -16.49 17.56 6.77
CA LEU A 4 -15.18 17.00 6.43
C LEU A 4 -15.26 15.72 5.57
N ALA A 5 -16.46 15.31 5.15
CA ALA A 5 -16.72 14.15 4.32
C ALA A 5 -16.52 14.42 2.81
N GLU A 6 -16.56 15.68 2.34
CA GLU A 6 -16.48 16.00 0.90
C GLU A 6 -15.06 16.26 0.38
N LEU A 7 -14.04 16.31 1.26
CA LEU A 7 -12.64 16.53 0.83
C LEU A 7 -11.91 15.24 0.40
N HIS A 8 -12.65 14.18 0.05
CA HIS A 8 -12.12 12.83 -0.12
C HIS A 8 -12.01 12.33 -1.57
N ASP A 9 -12.39 13.12 -2.57
CA ASP A 9 -12.11 12.82 -3.98
C ASP A 9 -10.73 13.33 -4.40
N ALA A 10 -9.70 12.97 -3.63
CA ALA A 10 -8.34 13.03 -4.15
C ALA A 10 -8.25 12.06 -5.33
N PRO A 11 -7.60 12.43 -6.45
CA PRO A 11 -7.42 11.53 -7.59
C PRO A 11 -6.86 10.21 -7.08
N LYS A 12 -7.60 9.13 -7.34
CA LYS A 12 -7.22 7.78 -6.94
C LYS A 12 -5.96 7.41 -7.72
N VAL A 13 -4.81 7.47 -7.05
CA VAL A 13 -3.58 6.91 -7.58
C VAL A 13 -3.70 5.40 -7.44
N ASP A 14 -3.81 4.71 -8.56
CA ASP A 14 -3.82 3.24 -8.65
C ASP A 14 -2.70 2.82 -9.61
N LEU A 15 -2.01 1.72 -9.31
CA LEU A 15 -1.10 1.07 -10.26
C LEU A 15 -1.81 -0.14 -10.86
N SER A 16 -2.42 0.02 -12.03
CA SER A 16 -3.03 -1.07 -12.77
C SER A 16 -2.36 -1.22 -14.14
N ILE A 17 -1.50 -2.23 -14.29
CA ILE A 17 -0.67 -2.44 -15.49
C ILE A 17 -0.54 -3.93 -15.82
N SER A 18 -0.50 -4.24 -17.12
CA SER A 18 -0.26 -5.59 -17.65
C SER A 18 0.81 -5.50 -18.74
N ALA A 19 2.07 -5.61 -18.34
CA ALA A 19 3.22 -5.32 -19.22
C ALA A 19 4.40 -6.28 -18.94
N PRO A 20 5.45 -6.29 -19.78
CA PRO A 20 6.69 -7.00 -19.47
C PRO A 20 7.30 -6.53 -18.14
N LEU A 21 8.03 -7.41 -17.45
CA LEU A 21 8.60 -7.14 -16.11
C LEU A 21 9.34 -5.79 -16.02
N GLN A 22 10.19 -5.49 -17.00
CA GLN A 22 11.00 -4.27 -17.00
C GLN A 22 10.15 -3.00 -17.06
N GLU A 23 9.05 -3.02 -17.83
CA GLU A 23 8.13 -1.90 -17.93
C GLU A 23 7.34 -1.71 -16.62
N VAL A 24 6.93 -2.81 -15.97
CA VAL A 24 6.28 -2.76 -14.66
C VAL A 24 7.22 -2.19 -13.59
N LEU A 25 8.49 -2.61 -13.57
CA LEU A 25 9.50 -2.08 -12.63
C LEU A 25 9.79 -0.60 -12.90
N ALA A 26 9.94 -0.20 -14.17
CA ALA A 26 10.10 1.20 -14.54
C ALA A 26 8.89 2.06 -14.11
N ARG A 27 7.68 1.51 -14.24
CA ARG A 27 6.46 2.19 -13.76
C ARG A 27 6.43 2.33 -12.23
N CYS A 28 6.90 1.32 -11.50
CA CYS A 28 7.03 1.41 -10.04
C CYS A 28 8.03 2.50 -9.64
N GLU A 29 9.19 2.56 -10.30
CA GLU A 29 10.21 3.59 -10.06
C GLU A 29 9.72 5.00 -10.40
N GLN A 30 8.96 5.14 -11.49
CA GLN A 30 8.33 6.41 -11.85
C GLN A 30 7.36 6.88 -10.76
N ILE A 31 6.45 6.01 -10.31
CA ILE A 31 5.49 6.34 -9.24
C ILE A 31 6.23 6.75 -7.95
N HIS A 32 7.27 6.01 -7.58
CA HIS A 32 8.10 6.34 -6.41
C HIS A 32 8.81 7.70 -6.53
N SER A 33 9.33 8.00 -7.73
CA SER A 33 9.94 9.30 -8.01
C SER A 33 8.91 10.43 -7.96
N ASP A 34 7.72 10.22 -8.54
CA ASP A 34 6.65 11.21 -8.56
C ASP A 34 6.15 11.52 -7.14
N ASP A 35 6.00 10.52 -6.28
CA ASP A 35 5.66 10.70 -4.86
C ASP A 35 6.74 11.50 -4.12
N LYS A 36 8.01 11.11 -4.23
CA LYS A 36 9.13 11.87 -3.63
C LYS A 36 9.19 13.31 -4.11
N GLN A 37 8.88 13.55 -5.39
CA GLN A 37 8.80 14.91 -5.92
C GLN A 37 7.60 15.67 -5.34
N ALA A 38 6.44 15.03 -5.17
CA ALA A 38 5.28 15.62 -4.51
C ALA A 38 5.59 16.00 -3.05
N GLU A 39 6.24 15.12 -2.29
CA GLU A 39 6.68 15.43 -0.92
C GLU A 39 7.65 16.63 -0.88
N ARG A 40 8.62 16.66 -1.79
CA ARG A 40 9.56 17.79 -1.88
C ARG A 40 8.84 19.09 -2.22
N ARG A 41 7.94 19.07 -3.21
CA ARG A 41 7.11 20.23 -3.57
C ARG A 41 6.26 20.69 -2.39
N LYS A 42 5.69 19.77 -1.62
CA LYS A 42 4.90 20.07 -0.42
C LYS A 42 5.73 20.79 0.65
N LYS A 43 6.97 20.31 0.89
CA LYS A 43 7.92 20.96 1.79
C LYS A 43 8.31 22.36 1.29
N ILE A 44 8.61 22.50 -0.01
CA ILE A 44 8.97 23.79 -0.62
C ILE A 44 7.81 24.77 -0.56
N VAL A 45 6.60 24.37 -0.96
CA VAL A 45 5.40 25.22 -0.90
C VAL A 45 5.12 25.67 0.53
N LEU A 46 5.31 24.80 1.52
CA LEU A 46 5.13 25.17 2.92
C LEU A 46 6.17 26.21 3.36
N VAL A 47 7.47 25.97 3.10
CA VAL A 47 8.55 26.87 3.52
C VAL A 47 8.47 28.21 2.78
N VAL A 48 8.47 28.17 1.45
CA VAL A 48 8.42 29.37 0.60
C VAL A 48 7.11 30.12 0.80
N GLY A 49 6.00 29.41 0.95
CA GLY A 49 4.69 30.01 1.18
C GLY A 49 4.62 30.75 2.52
N ILE A 50 5.12 30.14 3.61
CA ILE A 50 5.15 30.79 4.93
C ILE A 50 6.12 31.97 4.92
N THR A 51 7.35 31.80 4.42
CA THR A 51 8.32 32.90 4.34
C THR A 51 7.80 34.05 3.48
N GLY A 52 7.20 33.75 2.33
CA GLY A 52 6.59 34.73 1.44
C GLY A 52 5.44 35.49 2.10
N ALA A 53 4.55 34.78 2.81
CA ALA A 53 3.44 35.41 3.54
C ALA A 53 3.95 36.35 4.66
N ILE A 54 5.02 35.96 5.37
CA ILE A 54 5.66 36.81 6.40
C ILE A 54 6.28 38.05 5.78
N VAL A 55 7.06 37.91 4.70
CA VAL A 55 7.68 39.04 4.00
C VAL A 55 6.61 40.00 3.46
N LEU A 56 5.56 39.47 2.85
CA LEU A 56 4.43 40.25 2.35
C LEU A 56 3.70 41.00 3.48
N PHE A 57 3.53 40.37 4.64
CA PHE A 57 2.97 41.02 5.83
C PHE A 57 3.81 42.22 6.26
N PHE A 58 5.15 42.08 6.36
CA PHE A 58 6.00 43.20 6.73
C PHE A 58 5.99 44.33 5.70
N ILE A 59 6.07 44.00 4.40
CA ILE A 59 6.00 45.01 3.32
C ILE A 59 4.69 45.80 3.41
N THR A 60 3.56 45.11 3.55
CA THR A 60 2.24 45.75 3.62
C THR A 60 2.05 46.53 4.93
N MET A 61 2.63 46.09 6.04
CA MET A 61 2.64 46.81 7.32
C MET A 61 3.34 48.17 7.21
N PHE A 62 4.43 48.27 6.43
CA PHE A 62 5.14 49.54 6.20
C PHE A 62 4.51 50.40 5.10
N ALA A 63 3.84 49.78 4.12
CA ALA A 63 3.27 50.50 2.97
C ALA A 63 1.88 51.09 3.23
N PHE A 64 1.12 50.56 4.19
CA PHE A 64 -0.26 50.98 4.46
C PHE A 64 -0.46 51.31 5.93
N GLU A 65 -1.05 52.49 6.20
CA GLU A 65 -1.39 52.90 7.57
C GLU A 65 -2.59 52.10 8.14
N SER A 66 -3.40 51.49 7.27
CA SER A 66 -4.60 50.78 7.68
C SER A 66 -4.30 49.34 8.10
N PRO A 67 -4.60 48.97 9.37
CA PRO A 67 -4.37 47.62 9.86
C PRO A 67 -5.22 46.54 9.17
N PHE A 68 -6.36 46.93 8.62
CA PHE A 68 -7.24 46.02 7.91
C PHE A 68 -6.67 45.57 6.56
N VAL A 69 -5.92 46.44 5.88
CA VAL A 69 -5.37 46.15 4.55
C VAL A 69 -4.28 45.09 4.63
N PHE A 70 -3.28 45.27 5.50
CA PHE A 70 -2.21 44.27 5.62
C PHE A 70 -2.71 42.94 6.20
N MET A 71 -3.66 42.97 7.14
CA MET A 71 -4.31 41.76 7.64
C MET A 71 -5.04 41.01 6.52
N GLY A 72 -5.80 41.71 5.68
CA GLY A 72 -6.50 41.13 4.53
C GLY A 72 -5.56 40.46 3.53
N VAL A 73 -4.46 41.13 3.16
CA VAL A 73 -3.45 40.59 2.24
C VAL A 73 -2.77 39.35 2.84
N PHE A 74 -2.43 39.38 4.13
CA PHE A 74 -1.84 38.22 4.82
C PHE A 74 -2.79 37.02 4.83
N PHE A 75 -4.08 37.21 5.15
CA PHE A 75 -5.06 36.13 5.13
C PHE A 75 -5.23 35.54 3.72
N LEU A 76 -5.30 36.36 2.68
CA LEU A 76 -5.39 35.88 1.29
C LEU A 76 -4.14 35.10 0.88
N GLY A 77 -2.94 35.59 1.22
CA GLY A 77 -1.68 34.88 0.98
C GLY A 77 -1.65 33.53 1.71
N PHE A 78 -2.06 33.51 2.97
CA PHE A 78 -2.13 32.29 3.77
C PHE A 78 -3.13 31.27 3.20
N ILE A 79 -4.32 31.72 2.79
CA ILE A 79 -5.32 30.86 2.13
C ILE A 79 -4.74 30.30 0.81
N GLY A 80 -4.09 31.13 0.00
CA GLY A 80 -3.44 30.70 -1.24
C GLY A 80 -2.39 29.61 -1.02
N VAL A 81 -1.50 29.80 -0.03
CA VAL A 81 -0.51 28.79 0.37
C VAL A 81 -1.18 27.50 0.85
N MET A 82 -2.25 27.61 1.65
CA MET A 82 -2.99 26.44 2.13
C MET A 82 -3.67 25.67 0.99
N LEU A 83 -4.28 26.35 0.02
CA LEU A 83 -4.88 25.72 -1.16
C LEU A 83 -3.82 25.01 -2.01
N LEU A 84 -2.67 25.65 -2.24
CA LEU A 84 -1.54 25.04 -2.95
C LEU A 84 -1.02 23.82 -2.19
N TYR A 85 -0.84 23.92 -0.87
CA TYR A 85 -0.37 22.83 -0.02
C TYR A 85 -1.32 21.62 -0.08
N GLN A 86 -2.64 21.86 -0.02
CA GLN A 86 -3.64 20.80 -0.17
C GLN A 86 -3.59 20.13 -1.54
N ARG A 87 -3.41 20.92 -2.61
CA ARG A 87 -3.32 20.41 -3.99
C ARG A 87 -2.10 19.52 -4.20
N VAL A 88 -0.95 19.85 -3.61
CA VAL A 88 0.26 19.02 -3.71
C VAL A 88 0.13 17.74 -2.87
N GLY A 89 -0.59 17.78 -1.77
CA GLY A 89 -0.79 16.61 -0.90
C GLY A 89 -1.72 15.52 -1.45
N ALA A 90 -2.38 15.76 -2.59
CA ALA A 90 -3.32 14.81 -3.18
C ALA A 90 -2.66 13.58 -3.84
N ALA A 91 -1.32 13.56 -3.94
CA ALA A 91 -0.55 12.49 -4.57
C ALA A 91 0.17 11.56 -3.56
N ASP A 92 -0.12 11.69 -2.26
CA ASP A 92 0.50 10.89 -1.18
C ASP A 92 0.09 9.42 -1.30
N ILE A 93 1.02 8.54 -1.66
CA ILE A 93 0.79 7.09 -1.76
C ILE A 93 1.31 6.35 -0.53
N GLU A 94 0.77 5.16 -0.27
CA GLU A 94 1.34 4.28 0.77
C GLU A 94 2.58 3.55 0.22
N ASP A 95 3.76 4.16 0.36
CA ASP A 95 5.08 3.66 -0.10
C ASP A 95 5.29 2.16 0.09
N ARG A 96 4.93 1.65 1.28
CA ARG A 96 5.04 0.23 1.64
C ARG A 96 4.38 -0.68 0.60
N LYS A 97 3.20 -0.32 0.09
CA LYS A 97 2.47 -1.14 -0.89
C LYS A 97 3.26 -1.25 -2.21
N LEU A 98 3.92 -0.16 -2.62
CA LEU A 98 4.76 -0.13 -3.81
C LEU A 98 6.06 -0.91 -3.60
N GLU A 99 6.69 -0.76 -2.43
CA GLU A 99 7.92 -1.47 -2.05
C GLU A 99 7.72 -2.99 -2.04
N VAL A 100 6.57 -3.47 -1.56
CA VAL A 100 6.19 -4.89 -1.62
C VAL A 100 6.24 -5.41 -3.05
N VAL A 101 5.62 -4.68 -3.99
CA VAL A 101 5.56 -5.08 -5.39
C VAL A 101 6.95 -5.06 -6.02
N ASP A 102 7.68 -3.96 -5.89
CA ASP A 102 9.03 -3.82 -6.47
C ASP A 102 9.97 -4.93 -5.95
N SER A 103 9.98 -5.16 -4.63
CA SER A 103 10.82 -6.19 -4.00
C SER A 103 10.49 -7.59 -4.49
N VAL A 104 9.20 -7.94 -4.56
CA VAL A 104 8.75 -9.27 -5.01
C VAL A 104 9.07 -9.47 -6.49
N LEU A 105 8.84 -8.47 -7.33
CA LEU A 105 9.11 -8.56 -8.77
C LEU A 105 10.59 -8.65 -9.09
N ARG A 106 11.44 -7.88 -8.40
CA ARG A 106 12.90 -7.98 -8.56
C ARG A 106 13.42 -9.35 -8.12
N ALA A 107 12.94 -9.86 -6.98
CA ALA A 107 13.38 -11.15 -6.47
C ALA A 107 12.91 -12.33 -7.33
N LEU A 108 11.68 -12.27 -7.87
CA LEU A 108 11.15 -13.31 -8.76
C LEU A 108 11.60 -13.15 -10.21
N GLY A 109 12.16 -12.00 -10.60
CA GLY A 109 12.52 -11.66 -11.98
C GLY A 109 13.25 -12.77 -12.75
N PRO A 110 14.31 -13.39 -12.18
CA PRO A 110 15.00 -14.51 -12.83
C PRO A 110 14.13 -15.74 -13.09
N GLU A 111 13.07 -15.94 -12.31
CA GLU A 111 12.17 -17.10 -12.36
C GLU A 111 10.95 -16.85 -13.26
N LEU A 112 10.77 -15.63 -13.79
CA LEU A 112 9.62 -15.28 -14.63
C LEU A 112 9.83 -15.73 -16.09
N ARG A 113 8.72 -16.02 -16.77
CA ARG A 113 8.72 -16.24 -18.23
C ARG A 113 8.93 -14.93 -18.98
N SER A 114 10.02 -14.83 -19.73
CA SER A 114 10.44 -13.64 -20.47
C SER A 114 9.39 -13.08 -21.44
N ASN A 115 8.55 -13.95 -22.02
CA ASN A 115 7.55 -13.58 -23.03
C ASN A 115 6.11 -13.49 -22.48
N ARG A 116 5.94 -13.37 -21.16
CA ARG A 116 4.61 -13.24 -20.55
C ARG A 116 4.50 -11.93 -19.76
N PRO A 117 3.41 -11.17 -19.94
CA PRO A 117 3.20 -9.97 -19.17
C PRO A 117 2.95 -10.32 -17.70
N VAL A 118 3.45 -9.47 -16.82
CA VAL A 118 3.12 -9.44 -15.40
C VAL A 118 1.94 -8.48 -15.25
N LYS A 119 0.89 -8.92 -14.55
CA LYS A 119 -0.25 -8.06 -14.22
C LYS A 119 -0.12 -7.61 -12.77
N VAL A 120 -0.17 -6.31 -12.55
CA VAL A 120 -0.09 -5.69 -11.24
C VAL A 120 -1.28 -4.75 -11.11
N ASP A 121 -2.01 -4.89 -10.01
CA ASP A 121 -3.07 -4.00 -9.59
C ASP A 121 -2.85 -3.66 -8.12
N VAL A 122 -2.54 -2.39 -7.83
CA VAL A 122 -2.29 -1.87 -6.48
C VAL A 122 -3.21 -0.69 -6.22
N ASP A 123 -4.01 -0.81 -5.17
CA ASP A 123 -4.85 0.25 -4.66
C ASP A 123 -4.13 0.96 -3.50
N PHE A 124 -3.77 2.23 -3.70
CA PHE A 124 -3.08 3.03 -2.68
C PHE A 124 -4.03 3.73 -1.71
N SER A 125 -5.34 3.60 -1.89
CA SER A 125 -6.32 4.31 -1.07
C SER A 125 -6.25 3.94 0.41
N ALA A 126 -6.60 4.93 1.24
CA ALA A 126 -6.73 4.75 2.68
C ALA A 126 -8.02 4.01 3.05
N TYR A 127 -8.04 3.37 4.21
CA TYR A 127 -9.26 2.72 4.72
C TYR A 127 -10.34 3.77 5.03
N THR A 128 -11.39 3.83 4.21
CA THR A 128 -12.51 4.78 4.33
C THR A 128 -13.60 4.29 5.29
N HIS A 129 -13.88 2.99 5.33
CA HIS A 129 -14.97 2.41 6.12
C HIS A 129 -14.62 2.18 7.61
N SER A 130 -15.64 1.85 8.43
CA SER A 130 -15.46 1.48 9.84
C SER A 130 -14.82 0.11 10.02
N ASP A 131 -15.05 -0.79 9.08
CA ASP A 131 -14.58 -2.16 9.10
C ASP A 131 -14.72 -2.76 7.71
N GLY A 132 -13.87 -3.73 7.42
CA GLY A 132 -13.89 -4.37 6.11
C GLY A 132 -12.61 -5.11 5.80
N ASN A 133 -12.61 -5.71 4.61
CA ASN A 133 -11.41 -6.22 3.97
C ASN A 133 -11.14 -5.32 2.76
N HIS A 134 -9.91 -4.85 2.63
CA HIS A 134 -9.46 -4.05 1.51
C HIS A 134 -8.39 -4.85 0.77
N GLU A 135 -8.73 -5.35 -0.42
CA GLU A 135 -7.77 -5.93 -1.35
C GLU A 135 -6.99 -4.77 -1.97
N TRP A 136 -5.72 -4.64 -1.58
CA TRP A 136 -4.87 -3.55 -2.03
C TRP A 136 -3.79 -4.00 -3.01
N LEU A 137 -3.56 -5.31 -3.13
CA LEU A 137 -2.60 -5.89 -4.06
C LEU A 137 -3.24 -7.07 -4.78
N LYS A 138 -3.08 -7.09 -6.09
CA LYS A 138 -3.27 -8.26 -6.94
C LYS A 138 -2.14 -8.33 -7.96
N LEU A 139 -1.37 -9.40 -7.88
CA LEU A 139 -0.22 -9.66 -8.74
C LEU A 139 -0.43 -11.00 -9.44
N GLU A 140 -0.38 -11.03 -10.77
CA GLU A 140 -0.44 -12.25 -11.59
C GLU A 140 0.80 -12.38 -12.46
N LEU A 141 1.48 -13.51 -12.36
CA LEU A 141 2.71 -13.79 -13.10
C LEU A 141 2.80 -15.27 -13.48
N GLY A 142 3.65 -15.59 -14.47
CA GLY A 142 3.96 -16.96 -14.87
C GLY A 142 5.44 -17.25 -14.65
N LEU A 143 5.73 -18.36 -13.97
CA LEU A 143 7.09 -18.86 -13.74
C LEU A 143 7.60 -19.65 -14.95
N GLN A 144 8.92 -19.78 -15.08
CA GLN A 144 9.58 -20.48 -16.19
C GLN A 144 9.04 -21.90 -16.42
N ASP A 145 8.84 -22.65 -15.32
CA ASP A 145 8.28 -24.00 -15.31
C ASP A 145 6.82 -24.10 -15.85
N GLY A 146 6.14 -22.96 -15.99
CA GLY A 146 4.76 -22.84 -16.45
C GLY A 146 3.71 -22.78 -15.38
N THR A 147 4.12 -22.75 -14.12
CA THR A 147 3.24 -22.48 -13.00
C THR A 147 2.77 -21.03 -13.08
N ALA A 148 1.46 -20.83 -13.05
CA ALA A 148 0.89 -19.49 -12.90
C ALA A 148 0.74 -19.17 -11.41
N VAL A 149 1.14 -17.97 -11.02
CA VAL A 149 1.08 -17.47 -9.65
C VAL A 149 0.17 -16.25 -9.62
N ARG A 150 -0.82 -16.27 -8.73
CA ARG A 150 -1.62 -15.11 -8.35
C ARG A 150 -1.41 -14.84 -6.88
N VAL A 151 -1.01 -13.62 -6.55
CA VAL A 151 -0.81 -13.13 -5.19
C VAL A 151 -1.83 -12.04 -4.93
N GLN A 152 -2.51 -12.12 -3.79
CA GLN A 152 -3.38 -11.05 -3.31
C GLN A 152 -2.97 -10.60 -1.92
N GLY A 153 -2.87 -9.29 -1.72
CA GLY A 153 -2.67 -8.65 -0.41
C GLY A 153 -3.98 -8.04 0.05
N VAL A 154 -4.49 -8.51 1.20
CA VAL A 154 -5.76 -8.05 1.76
C VAL A 154 -5.54 -7.57 3.18
N THR A 155 -5.92 -6.33 3.49
CA THR A 155 -5.91 -5.82 4.86
C THR A 155 -7.30 -5.88 5.44
N SER A 156 -7.47 -6.67 6.50
CA SER A 156 -8.69 -6.68 7.30
C SER A 156 -8.54 -5.63 8.40
N PHE A 157 -9.45 -4.67 8.48
CA PHE A 157 -9.38 -3.60 9.46
C PHE A 157 -10.68 -3.43 10.25
N LYS A 158 -10.55 -2.95 11.48
CA LYS A 158 -11.66 -2.54 12.33
C LYS A 158 -11.32 -1.21 13.02
N ARG A 159 -11.97 -0.15 12.59
CA ARG A 159 -11.87 1.21 13.10
C ARG A 159 -12.84 1.43 14.26
N LYS A 160 -12.35 2.06 15.31
CA LYS A 160 -13.14 2.60 16.42
C LYS A 160 -12.86 4.09 16.53
N THR A 161 -13.92 4.88 16.42
CA THR A 161 -13.84 6.33 16.52
C THR A 161 -14.46 6.77 17.84
N ARG A 162 -13.78 7.66 18.59
CA ARG A 162 -14.30 8.23 19.83
C ARG A 162 -14.05 9.73 19.85
N ALA A 163 -15.13 10.51 19.90
CA ALA A 163 -15.04 11.95 20.13
C ALA A 163 -14.37 12.23 21.49
N LYS A 164 -13.41 13.16 21.50
CA LYS A 164 -12.82 13.74 22.71
C LYS A 164 -13.03 15.26 22.67
N ARG A 165 -12.90 15.92 23.82
CA ARG A 165 -13.14 17.37 23.96
C ARG A 165 -12.45 18.23 22.89
N LYS A 166 -11.23 17.87 22.45
CA LYS A 166 -10.41 18.67 21.52
C LYS A 166 -10.12 17.99 20.17
N TYR A 167 -10.44 16.71 20.02
CA TYR A 167 -10.08 15.94 18.82
C TYR A 167 -10.90 14.66 18.73
N THR A 168 -10.90 14.00 17.58
CA THR A 168 -11.48 12.68 17.41
C THR A 168 -10.38 11.62 17.50
N LYS A 169 -10.46 10.73 18.49
CA LYS A 169 -9.53 9.60 18.61
C LYS A 169 -9.98 8.49 17.67
N ILE A 170 -9.12 8.10 16.74
CA ILE A 170 -9.37 6.99 15.81
C ILE A 170 -8.43 5.84 16.20
N LYS A 171 -8.97 4.62 16.25
CA LYS A 171 -8.21 3.41 16.57
C LYS A 171 -8.52 2.34 15.54
N ASP A 172 -7.56 2.01 14.69
CA ASP A 172 -7.69 0.94 13.70
C ASP A 172 -6.96 -0.30 14.21
N LYS A 173 -7.65 -1.44 14.25
CA LYS A 173 -7.03 -2.76 14.38
C LYS A 173 -6.86 -3.34 12.99
N LEU A 174 -5.68 -3.86 12.66
CA LEU A 174 -5.32 -4.33 11.32
C LEU A 174 -4.81 -5.78 11.39
N ILE A 175 -5.09 -6.57 10.36
CA ILE A 175 -4.49 -7.87 10.08
C ILE A 175 -4.29 -7.93 8.57
N ASP A 176 -3.05 -8.10 8.12
CA ASP A 176 -2.78 -8.31 6.70
C ASP A 176 -2.86 -9.80 6.39
N ARG A 177 -3.37 -10.11 5.21
CA ARG A 177 -3.48 -11.47 4.68
C ARG A 177 -2.83 -11.52 3.32
N LEU A 178 -1.99 -12.55 3.15
CA LEU A 178 -1.36 -12.87 1.89
C LEU A 178 -2.04 -14.13 1.33
N ILE A 179 -2.65 -14.02 0.17
CA ILE A 179 -3.31 -15.13 -0.50
C ILE A 179 -2.50 -15.49 -1.74
N VAL A 180 -1.86 -16.65 -1.73
CA VAL A 180 -1.11 -17.18 -2.86
C VAL A 180 -1.93 -18.27 -3.52
N THR A 181 -2.24 -18.10 -4.80
CA THR A 181 -2.89 -19.10 -5.64
C THR A 181 -1.92 -19.53 -6.74
N LEU A 182 -1.69 -20.84 -6.84
CA LEU A 182 -0.84 -21.46 -7.84
C LEU A 182 -1.71 -22.29 -8.77
N SER A 183 -1.40 -22.29 -10.07
CA SER A 183 -2.00 -23.18 -11.06
C SER A 183 -0.89 -23.96 -11.77
N PRO A 184 -1.04 -25.29 -11.95
CA PRO A 184 0.03 -26.11 -12.47
C PRO A 184 0.28 -25.80 -13.96
N PRO A 185 1.46 -26.15 -14.49
CA PRO A 185 1.73 -26.10 -15.92
C PRO A 185 0.71 -26.91 -16.72
N LYS A 186 0.48 -26.52 -17.98
CA LYS A 186 -0.46 -27.23 -18.87
C LYS A 186 -0.11 -28.72 -18.94
N GLY A 187 -1.10 -29.59 -18.72
CA GLY A 187 -0.93 -31.05 -18.72
C GLY A 187 -0.42 -31.65 -17.40
N ARG A 188 -0.17 -30.83 -16.37
CA ARG A 188 0.17 -31.29 -15.02
C ARG A 188 -0.99 -31.05 -14.06
N ALA A 189 -0.96 -31.77 -12.93
CA ALA A 189 -1.89 -31.61 -11.82
C ALA A 189 -1.11 -31.54 -10.50
N PHE A 190 -1.66 -30.84 -9.51
CA PHE A 190 -1.17 -30.91 -8.14
C PHE A 190 -1.74 -32.13 -7.43
N ASP A 191 -0.95 -32.72 -6.53
CA ASP A 191 -1.41 -33.78 -5.64
C ASP A 191 -2.37 -33.23 -4.56
N PRO A 192 -3.65 -33.65 -4.53
CA PRO A 192 -4.61 -33.23 -3.50
C PRO A 192 -4.23 -33.66 -2.09
N GLN A 193 -3.38 -34.69 -1.94
CA GLN A 193 -2.92 -35.19 -0.64
C GLN A 193 -1.77 -34.37 -0.04
N ALA A 194 -1.25 -33.38 -0.75
CA ALA A 194 -0.23 -32.46 -0.24
C ALA A 194 -0.71 -31.80 1.06
N LYS A 195 -0.20 -32.25 2.22
CA LYS A 195 -0.58 -31.70 3.54
C LYS A 195 0.39 -30.61 3.95
N LEU A 196 -0.14 -29.43 4.29
CA LEU A 196 0.62 -28.42 5.02
C LEU A 196 0.45 -28.64 6.53
N ARG A 197 1.54 -28.46 7.29
CA ARG A 197 1.47 -28.41 8.75
C ARG A 197 0.69 -27.16 9.17
N ALA A 198 -0.45 -27.36 9.84
CA ALA A 198 -1.17 -26.26 10.46
C ALA A 198 -0.24 -25.50 11.42
N ASN A 199 -0.39 -24.17 11.49
CA ASN A 199 0.44 -23.27 12.31
C ASN A 199 1.91 -23.11 11.89
N GLN A 200 2.32 -23.60 10.72
CA GLN A 200 3.64 -23.27 10.20
C GLN A 200 3.78 -21.75 10.05
N ARG A 201 4.90 -21.20 10.52
CA ARG A 201 5.27 -19.79 10.33
C ARG A 201 6.31 -19.65 9.23
N VAL A 202 6.14 -18.65 8.38
CA VAL A 202 7.01 -18.35 7.25
C VAL A 202 7.20 -16.83 7.19
N GLY A 203 8.41 -16.33 7.48
CA GLY A 203 8.70 -14.89 7.43
C GLY A 203 7.74 -14.05 8.29
N GLY A 204 7.44 -14.49 9.52
CA GLY A 204 6.48 -13.81 10.40
C GLY A 204 5.00 -14.06 10.06
N LEU A 205 4.69 -14.64 8.91
CA LEU A 205 3.33 -15.00 8.51
C LEU A 205 2.92 -16.35 9.10
N ARG A 206 1.68 -16.45 9.58
CA ARG A 206 1.06 -17.72 10.00
C ARG A 206 0.17 -18.24 8.90
N VAL A 207 0.25 -19.53 8.58
CA VAL A 207 -0.73 -20.15 7.66
C VAL A 207 -2.09 -20.20 8.35
N ARG A 208 -3.09 -19.55 7.74
CA ARG A 208 -4.47 -19.50 8.21
C ARG A 208 -5.30 -20.63 7.60
N ARG A 209 -5.20 -20.79 6.28
CA ARG A 209 -5.95 -21.80 5.52
C ARG A 209 -5.15 -22.22 4.30
N TRP A 210 -5.36 -23.45 3.86
CA TRP A 210 -4.83 -23.91 2.60
C TRP A 210 -5.82 -24.90 1.96
N SER A 211 -5.75 -25.01 0.64
CA SER A 211 -6.52 -25.98 -0.13
C SER A 211 -5.76 -26.33 -1.40
N VAL A 212 -5.56 -27.62 -1.65
CA VAL A 212 -4.95 -28.11 -2.89
C VAL A 212 -6.00 -28.88 -3.68
N LYS A 213 -6.21 -28.45 -4.93
CA LYS A 213 -7.03 -29.13 -5.93
C LYS A 213 -6.12 -29.44 -7.13
N PRO A 214 -6.46 -30.43 -7.98
CA PRO A 214 -5.63 -30.80 -9.12
C PRO A 214 -5.23 -29.63 -10.02
N ARG A 215 -6.13 -28.65 -10.22
CA ARG A 215 -5.90 -27.48 -11.09
C ARG A 215 -5.51 -26.20 -10.37
N ALA A 216 -5.56 -26.17 -9.05
CA ALA A 216 -5.27 -24.96 -8.29
C ALA A 216 -4.91 -25.28 -6.84
N ALA A 217 -3.86 -24.66 -6.35
CA ALA A 217 -3.52 -24.66 -4.93
C ALA A 217 -3.66 -23.24 -4.40
N ARG A 218 -4.24 -23.08 -3.22
CA ARG A 218 -4.43 -21.79 -2.56
C ARG A 218 -3.93 -21.88 -1.13
N VAL A 219 -3.05 -20.97 -0.75
CA VAL A 219 -2.55 -20.83 0.61
C VAL A 219 -2.82 -19.40 1.07
N GLU A 220 -3.46 -19.29 2.22
CA GLU A 220 -3.75 -18.02 2.87
C GLU A 220 -2.92 -17.92 4.14
N PHE A 221 -2.08 -16.89 4.18
CA PHE A 221 -1.30 -16.51 5.33
C PHE A 221 -1.88 -15.25 5.97
N GLU A 222 -1.59 -15.06 7.26
CA GLU A 222 -1.95 -13.87 8.00
C GLU A 222 -0.78 -13.36 8.85
N THR A 223 -0.70 -12.04 9.01
CA THR A 223 0.24 -11.40 9.92
C THR A 223 -0.25 -11.44 11.37
N GLY A 224 0.59 -10.98 12.30
CA GLY A 224 0.17 -10.65 13.65
C GLY A 224 -0.90 -9.54 13.67
N ARG A 225 -1.62 -9.42 14.79
CA ARG A 225 -2.58 -8.31 14.97
C ARG A 225 -1.81 -7.02 15.18
N MET A 226 -2.18 -5.99 14.42
CA MET A 226 -1.54 -4.68 14.46
C MET A 226 -2.56 -3.62 14.87
N MET A 227 -2.07 -2.47 15.31
CA MET A 227 -2.91 -1.39 15.76
C MET A 227 -2.30 -0.04 15.43
N ARG A 228 -3.11 0.86 14.87
CA ARG A 228 -2.75 2.27 14.73
C ARG A 228 -3.77 3.15 15.42
N VAL A 229 -3.30 4.22 16.05
CA VAL A 229 -4.13 5.16 16.82
C VAL A 229 -3.82 6.57 16.36
N ARG A 230 -4.83 7.30 15.90
CA ARG A 230 -4.76 8.74 15.66
C ARG A 230 -5.13 9.47 16.94
N GLY A 231 -4.16 10.15 17.54
CA GLY A 231 -4.31 11.00 18.72
C GLY A 231 -4.14 12.48 18.40
N ARG A 232 -3.84 13.28 19.42
CA ARG A 232 -3.57 14.72 19.27
C ARG A 232 -2.28 14.98 18.48
N GLY A 233 -1.26 14.14 18.65
CA GLY A 233 0.06 14.28 18.01
C GLY A 233 0.20 13.56 16.67
N GLY A 234 -0.91 13.10 16.05
CA GLY A 234 -0.87 12.32 14.82
C GLY A 234 -1.08 10.82 15.04
N TRP A 235 -0.57 10.01 14.10
CA TRP A 235 -0.70 8.56 14.12
C TRP A 235 0.44 7.92 14.90
N THR A 236 0.12 6.95 15.76
CA THR A 236 1.07 6.06 16.41
C THR A 236 0.68 4.61 16.17
N GLY A 237 1.65 3.70 16.08
CA GLY A 237 1.44 2.28 15.78
C GLY A 237 1.98 1.34 16.83
N VAL A 238 1.41 0.14 16.91
CA VAL A 238 1.94 -1.02 17.66
C VAL A 238 1.84 -2.23 16.74
N GLY A 239 2.95 -2.96 16.56
CA GLY A 239 2.99 -4.14 15.70
C GLY A 239 3.06 -3.82 14.21
N LEU A 240 3.28 -2.57 13.81
CA LEU A 240 3.34 -2.18 12.39
C LEU A 240 4.58 -2.76 11.69
N GLU A 241 5.62 -3.11 12.44
CA GLU A 241 6.78 -3.86 11.97
C GLU A 241 6.42 -5.27 11.47
N GLY A 242 5.23 -5.79 11.83
CA GLY A 242 4.70 -7.05 11.33
C GLY A 242 3.74 -6.90 10.15
N GLN A 243 3.66 -5.73 9.51
CA GLN A 243 2.89 -5.53 8.28
C GLN A 243 3.44 -6.40 7.16
N LEU A 244 2.59 -6.67 6.16
CA LEU A 244 3.05 -7.37 4.98
C LEU A 244 4.11 -6.52 4.25
N ASP A 245 5.29 -7.08 4.05
CA ASP A 245 6.43 -6.47 3.36
C ASP A 245 6.89 -7.34 2.17
N GLY A 246 7.87 -6.86 1.41
CA GLY A 246 8.38 -7.59 0.25
C GLY A 246 8.97 -8.96 0.61
N GLN A 247 9.71 -9.04 1.72
CA GLN A 247 10.40 -10.26 2.15
C GLN A 247 9.41 -11.34 2.62
N SER A 248 8.49 -11.00 3.51
CA SER A 248 7.44 -11.90 4.01
C SER A 248 6.53 -12.37 2.86
N THR A 249 6.22 -11.48 1.91
CA THR A 249 5.46 -11.82 0.70
C THR A 249 6.20 -12.85 -0.15
N LEU A 250 7.48 -12.60 -0.45
CA LEU A 250 8.32 -13.53 -1.21
C LEU A 250 8.43 -14.89 -0.52
N LEU A 251 8.71 -14.91 0.79
CA LEU A 251 8.81 -16.15 1.56
C LEU A 251 7.48 -16.92 1.56
N GLY A 252 6.34 -16.23 1.64
CA GLY A 252 5.01 -16.84 1.52
C GLY A 252 4.78 -17.49 0.15
N ILE A 253 5.21 -16.83 -0.94
CA ILE A 253 5.16 -17.40 -2.30
C ILE A 253 6.04 -18.65 -2.40
N MET A 254 7.31 -18.54 -1.96
CA MET A 254 8.26 -19.65 -2.00
C MET A 254 7.80 -20.84 -1.16
N ALA A 255 7.25 -20.60 0.03
CA ALA A 255 6.72 -21.66 0.88
C ALA A 255 5.50 -22.35 0.23
N SER A 256 4.62 -21.57 -0.41
CA SER A 256 3.47 -22.11 -1.17
C SER A 256 3.94 -22.99 -2.33
N TYR A 257 4.99 -22.57 -3.04
CA TYR A 257 5.55 -23.34 -4.15
C TYR A 257 6.26 -24.62 -3.67
N ARG A 258 7.10 -24.52 -2.64
CA ARG A 258 7.82 -25.67 -2.05
C ARG A 258 6.86 -26.74 -1.51
N MET A 259 5.74 -26.32 -0.92
CA MET A 259 4.67 -27.23 -0.47
C MET A 259 4.19 -28.12 -1.62
N LEU A 260 4.00 -27.57 -2.82
CA LEU A 260 3.52 -28.31 -3.99
C LEU A 260 4.63 -29.10 -4.69
N ALA A 261 5.86 -28.59 -4.67
CA ALA A 261 6.99 -29.32 -5.24
C ALA A 261 7.30 -30.60 -4.44
N ALA A 262 7.15 -30.57 -3.11
CA ALA A 262 7.38 -31.72 -2.24
C ALA A 262 6.39 -32.86 -2.50
N SER A 263 5.13 -32.56 -2.82
CA SER A 263 4.13 -33.59 -3.09
C SER A 263 4.38 -34.33 -4.40
N ASN A 264 4.90 -33.65 -5.42
CA ASN A 264 5.14 -34.25 -6.73
C ASN A 264 6.32 -35.24 -6.74
N ARG A 265 7.27 -35.13 -5.80
CA ARG A 265 8.41 -36.06 -5.69
C ARG A 265 8.07 -37.37 -4.99
N GLY A 266 6.98 -37.44 -4.24
CA GLY A 266 6.52 -38.67 -3.58
C GLY A 266 5.69 -39.59 -4.47
N ALA A 267 5.31 -39.12 -5.66
CA ALA A 267 4.44 -39.82 -6.61
C ALA A 267 5.17 -40.34 -7.86
N ALA A 268 6.48 -40.09 -7.98
CA ALA A 268 7.36 -40.60 -9.03
C ALA A 268 8.28 -41.68 -8.44
#